data_AF-A0AAV1IDF9-F1
#
_entry.id   AF-A0AAV1IDF9-F1
#
_cell.length_a   1.000
_cell.length_b   1.000
_cell.length_c   1.000
_cell.angle_alpha   90.00
_cell.angle_beta   90.00
_cell.angle_gamma   90.00
#
_symmetry.space_group_name_H-M   'P 1'
#
loop_
_entity.id
_entity.type
_entity.pdbx_description
1 polymer ?
#
loop_
_entity_poly.entity_id
_entity_poly.type
_entity_poly.pdbx_seq_one_letter_code
_entity_poly.pdbx_strand_id
1 'polypeptide(L)'
;MKVLLSGDVNGKWNALFKRVSAVNKSNGPFDLLLCTGRTFPDAGPTEDNADIDAELQPYLDGSKLPPIPCYFIGAYGHGCVTALKALQQAGSAGLTYLGRSGLETLQGLRIAFLDGTHSSLEYTQGPAEHSSPSACRHFTKEDVQALELAAEEAVGDVDILLTCEWPADVTAATPPGSAPAEASTAGSEVVSKLATKVRPRYHICGGKDVFYARQPYLNKDLGAGGHVTRFIALASVGNPAKAKSLHALALTPAADMDIAVLTQRPDGTTPCPYELPNSSKRALNGQDDDTGGQDWRWQQNKKSKISAAPSLGRPGVVKDNAKTVYVRNLPFAATEQDIDHFFSQAGHVEDVRRGAGPDGKLHGYGFVQFETQAAAEQACQLHGSDFMGRQLTVDVATAVEGSKAPTGTPVEGCWFCLSNPNADVNLVASIGEESYVALDKGAITDSHVLVLPIEHFPSSLHLSASAFAEMERYLSALRTCFASQGKELLVFERFMNFRKTGGNHCQLNVISVSAKAAAGAAATAEKAAQGHSLSLQPVPGASKGEPGREALRQVVANGEFFLLLLPDGSRLVHPIAMGERFPLNFGREVMAQLAGAPDRADWKKCMISPDEEASRTESFKAHFKPYDIMQ
;
A
#
# COMPACT_ATOMS: atom_id res chain seq x y z
N MET A 1 24.25 0.11 -15.59
CA MET A 1 24.76 -1.23 -15.23
C MET A 1 23.59 -2.19 -15.04
N LYS A 2 23.76 -3.46 -15.40
CA LYS A 2 22.79 -4.54 -15.17
C LYS A 2 23.30 -5.50 -14.11
N VAL A 3 22.56 -5.66 -13.01
CA VAL A 3 22.88 -6.51 -11.87
C VAL A 3 21.92 -7.70 -11.81
N LEU A 4 22.46 -8.89 -11.54
CA LEU A 4 21.65 -10.04 -11.15
C LEU A 4 21.69 -10.23 -9.64
N LEU A 5 20.55 -10.59 -9.06
CA LEU A 5 20.37 -10.86 -7.64
C LEU A 5 19.88 -12.29 -7.47
N SER A 6 20.47 -13.04 -6.54
CA SER A 6 20.04 -14.39 -6.16
C SER A 6 19.62 -14.42 -4.69
N GLY A 7 18.58 -15.20 -4.40
CA GLY A 7 18.29 -15.68 -3.04
C GLY A 7 19.21 -16.84 -2.66
N ASP A 8 18.79 -17.60 -1.65
CA ASP A 8 19.58 -18.65 -1.02
C ASP A 8 20.06 -19.70 -2.02
N VAL A 9 21.38 -19.85 -2.12
CA VAL A 9 22.01 -20.81 -3.03
C VAL A 9 21.89 -22.23 -2.48
N ASN A 10 22.03 -22.40 -1.16
CA ASN A 10 21.97 -23.70 -0.48
C ASN A 10 22.85 -24.78 -1.17
N GLY A 11 24.06 -24.41 -1.61
CA GLY A 11 24.99 -25.31 -2.32
C GLY A 11 24.68 -25.56 -3.81
N LYS A 12 23.53 -25.13 -4.34
CA LYS A 12 23.08 -25.42 -5.72
C LYS A 12 23.73 -24.51 -6.79
N TRP A 13 25.05 -24.43 -6.79
CA TRP A 13 25.85 -23.55 -7.66
C TRP A 13 25.68 -23.86 -9.14
N ASN A 14 25.64 -25.13 -9.54
CA ASN A 14 25.46 -25.50 -10.94
C ASN A 14 24.08 -25.06 -11.46
N ALA A 15 23.04 -25.23 -10.64
CA ALA A 15 21.69 -24.80 -10.99
C ALA A 15 21.62 -23.27 -11.13
N LEU A 16 22.24 -22.53 -10.19
CA LEU A 16 22.34 -21.08 -10.25
C LEU A 16 23.07 -20.61 -11.50
N PHE A 17 24.31 -21.06 -11.71
CA PHE A 17 25.15 -20.59 -12.82
C PHE A 17 24.66 -21.03 -14.20
N LYS A 18 23.98 -22.18 -14.30
CA LYS A 18 23.26 -22.56 -15.53
C LYS A 18 22.16 -21.54 -15.85
N ARG A 19 21.38 -21.11 -14.85
CA ARG A 19 20.31 -20.12 -15.03
C ARG A 19 20.87 -18.73 -15.33
N VAL A 20 21.93 -18.33 -14.63
CA VAL A 20 22.65 -17.06 -14.86
C VAL A 20 23.19 -17.01 -16.29
N SER A 21 23.87 -18.06 -16.76
CA SER A 21 24.35 -18.15 -18.15
C SER A 21 23.22 -17.99 -19.17
N ALA A 22 22.07 -18.64 -18.95
CA ALA A 22 20.92 -18.55 -19.84
C ALA A 22 20.30 -17.14 -19.86
N VAL A 23 20.16 -16.51 -18.70
CA VAL A 23 19.65 -15.13 -18.58
C VAL A 23 20.63 -14.13 -19.16
N ASN A 24 21.93 -14.30 -18.92
CA ASN A 24 22.96 -13.43 -19.47
C ASN A 24 23.02 -13.52 -21.00
N LYS A 25 22.86 -14.72 -21.56
CA LYS A 25 22.79 -14.90 -23.02
C LYS A 25 21.57 -14.23 -23.65
N SER A 26 20.42 -14.23 -22.96
CA SER A 26 19.15 -13.72 -23.50
C SER A 26 18.91 -12.24 -23.23
N ASN A 27 19.36 -11.72 -22.08
CA ASN A 27 19.02 -10.38 -21.59
C ASN A 27 20.24 -9.54 -21.16
N GLY A 28 21.44 -10.13 -21.24
CA GLY A 28 22.68 -9.49 -20.83
C GLY A 28 23.23 -8.46 -21.83
N PRO A 29 24.54 -8.13 -21.74
CA PRO A 29 25.46 -8.59 -20.71
C PRO A 29 25.08 -8.03 -19.33
N PHE A 30 25.21 -8.85 -18.28
CA PHE A 30 25.14 -8.44 -16.88
C PHE A 30 26.54 -8.23 -16.32
N ASP A 31 26.69 -7.22 -15.47
CA ASP A 31 27.98 -6.76 -14.96
C ASP A 31 28.43 -7.55 -13.72
N LEU A 32 27.48 -7.94 -12.85
CA LEU A 32 27.74 -8.71 -11.64
C LEU A 32 26.51 -9.47 -11.12
N LEU A 33 26.75 -10.49 -10.31
CA LEU A 33 25.79 -11.29 -9.55
C LEU A 33 26.00 -11.07 -8.04
N LEU A 34 24.92 -10.74 -7.32
CA LEU A 34 24.91 -10.66 -5.85
C LEU A 34 24.04 -11.79 -5.29
N CYS A 35 24.64 -12.68 -4.51
CA CYS A 35 23.94 -13.76 -3.81
C CYS A 35 23.68 -13.37 -2.35
N THR A 36 22.42 -13.52 -1.92
CA THR A 36 21.94 -13.19 -0.58
C THR A 36 21.33 -14.41 0.10
N GLY A 37 21.07 -14.32 1.41
CA GLY A 37 20.54 -15.46 2.17
C GLY A 37 21.60 -16.54 2.38
N ARG A 38 21.19 -17.78 2.61
CA ARG A 38 22.13 -18.87 2.89
C ARG A 38 22.85 -19.37 1.63
N THR A 39 24.18 -19.38 1.65
CA THR A 39 24.98 -19.85 0.53
C THR A 39 25.30 -21.36 0.59
N PHE A 40 25.61 -21.89 1.77
CA PHE A 40 26.04 -23.29 1.96
C PHE A 40 24.88 -24.18 2.47
N PRO A 41 24.89 -25.50 2.21
CA PRO A 41 23.83 -26.40 2.68
C PRO A 41 23.85 -26.58 4.21
N ASP A 42 22.72 -26.96 4.82
CA ASP A 42 22.62 -27.18 6.28
C ASP A 42 23.36 -28.45 6.75
N ALA A 43 23.35 -29.50 5.91
CA ALA A 43 23.97 -30.79 6.18
C ALA A 43 24.89 -31.18 5.02
N GLY A 44 25.96 -31.92 5.33
CA GLY A 44 26.87 -32.45 4.33
C GLY A 44 26.28 -33.60 3.51
N PRO A 45 26.91 -33.97 2.39
CA PRO A 45 26.50 -35.14 1.61
C PRO A 45 26.55 -36.40 2.49
N THR A 46 25.54 -37.26 2.34
CA THR A 46 25.37 -38.47 3.17
C THR A 46 26.38 -39.58 2.90
N GLU A 47 27.17 -39.47 1.82
CA GLU A 47 28.02 -40.58 1.35
C GLU A 47 29.46 -40.21 0.95
N ASP A 48 30.00 -39.06 1.36
CA ASP A 48 31.46 -38.84 1.32
C ASP A 48 31.84 -37.70 2.29
N ASN A 49 32.90 -37.90 3.09
CA ASN A 49 33.51 -36.89 3.98
C ASN A 49 34.22 -35.77 3.17
N ALA A 50 33.57 -35.24 2.13
CA ALA A 50 34.04 -34.04 1.47
C ALA A 50 33.65 -32.84 2.33
N ASP A 51 34.64 -32.18 2.93
CA ASP A 51 34.47 -30.95 3.72
C ASP A 51 33.91 -29.77 2.89
N ILE A 52 33.71 -29.93 1.58
CA ILE A 52 33.25 -28.90 0.65
C ILE A 52 32.24 -29.50 -0.32
N ASP A 53 31.20 -28.73 -0.64
CA ASP A 53 30.23 -29.03 -1.69
C ASP A 53 30.91 -29.34 -3.04
N ALA A 54 30.64 -30.52 -3.60
CA ALA A 54 31.21 -30.97 -4.88
C ALA A 54 30.87 -30.04 -6.06
N GLU A 55 29.75 -29.30 -6.01
CA GLU A 55 29.42 -28.30 -7.02
C GLU A 55 30.29 -27.06 -6.91
N LEU A 56 30.74 -26.71 -5.70
CA LEU A 56 31.51 -25.50 -5.43
C LEU A 56 33.01 -25.73 -5.69
N GLN A 57 33.53 -26.93 -5.42
CA GLN A 57 34.96 -27.26 -5.51
C GLN A 57 35.64 -26.77 -6.80
N PRO A 58 35.06 -26.96 -8.01
CA PRO A 58 35.69 -26.50 -9.25
C PRO A 58 35.85 -24.98 -9.36
N TYR A 59 35.03 -24.21 -8.63
CA TYR A 59 35.15 -22.74 -8.60
C TYR A 59 36.18 -22.27 -7.56
N LEU A 60 36.45 -23.10 -6.54
CA LEU A 60 37.46 -22.81 -5.51
C LEU A 60 38.88 -23.08 -6.00
N ASP A 61 39.07 -24.12 -6.80
CA ASP A 61 40.38 -24.47 -7.38
C ASP A 61 40.66 -23.72 -8.71
N GLY A 62 39.70 -22.93 -9.19
CA GLY A 62 39.81 -22.15 -10.42
C GLY A 62 39.64 -22.96 -11.71
N SER A 63 39.31 -24.26 -11.64
CA SER A 63 39.03 -25.08 -12.82
C SER A 63 37.77 -24.64 -13.58
N LYS A 64 36.84 -23.95 -12.90
CA LYS A 64 35.69 -23.26 -13.49
C LYS A 64 35.63 -21.81 -13.02
N LEU A 65 35.21 -20.93 -13.92
CA LEU A 65 34.87 -19.55 -13.58
C LEU A 65 33.35 -19.38 -13.52
N PRO A 66 32.84 -18.54 -12.60
CA PRO A 66 31.45 -18.11 -12.64
C PRO A 66 31.10 -17.43 -13.98
N PRO A 67 29.83 -17.50 -14.45
CA PRO A 67 29.44 -16.91 -15.73
C PRO A 67 29.62 -15.38 -15.82
N ILE A 68 29.55 -14.71 -14.67
CA ILE A 68 29.79 -13.27 -14.45
C ILE A 68 30.37 -13.10 -13.04
N PRO A 69 31.05 -11.98 -12.72
CA PRO A 69 31.56 -11.72 -11.37
C PRO A 69 30.48 -11.91 -10.31
N CYS A 70 30.73 -12.80 -9.34
CA CYS A 70 29.77 -13.28 -8.36
C CYS A 70 30.26 -12.93 -6.95
N TYR A 71 29.44 -12.17 -6.23
CA TYR A 71 29.69 -11.78 -4.85
C TYR A 71 28.60 -12.35 -3.96
N PHE A 72 28.97 -12.83 -2.77
CA PHE A 72 27.99 -13.44 -1.87
C PHE A 72 28.22 -13.06 -0.41
N ILE A 73 27.10 -13.06 0.32
CA ILE A 73 27.03 -13.23 1.77
C ILE A 73 26.39 -14.60 2.06
N GLY A 74 26.10 -14.92 3.32
CA GLY A 74 25.50 -16.18 3.73
C GLY A 74 26.51 -17.25 4.08
N ALA A 75 27.65 -16.87 4.64
CA ALA A 75 28.79 -17.78 4.79
C ALA A 75 28.68 -18.64 6.04
N TYR A 76 27.60 -19.44 6.09
CA TYR A 76 27.29 -20.40 7.14
C TYR A 76 26.62 -21.64 6.55
N GLY A 77 26.81 -22.78 7.21
CA GLY A 77 26.38 -24.10 6.74
C GLY A 77 27.55 -25.08 6.67
N HIS A 78 27.28 -26.28 6.19
CA HIS A 78 28.28 -27.32 6.02
C HIS A 78 29.34 -26.90 4.98
N GLY A 79 30.61 -27.10 5.33
CA GLY A 79 31.76 -26.82 4.46
C GLY A 79 32.10 -25.34 4.22
N CYS A 80 31.37 -24.40 4.83
CA CYS A 80 31.60 -22.97 4.61
C CYS A 80 33.03 -22.53 5.01
N VAL A 81 33.51 -22.92 6.19
CA VAL A 81 34.83 -22.51 6.70
C VAL A 81 35.95 -22.97 5.76
N THR A 82 35.87 -24.21 5.27
CA THR A 82 36.86 -24.78 4.36
C THR A 82 36.81 -24.07 3.01
N ALA A 83 35.61 -23.82 2.47
CA ALA A 83 35.44 -23.09 1.23
C ALA A 83 35.95 -21.64 1.29
N LEU A 84 35.69 -20.92 2.40
CA LEU A 84 36.16 -19.55 2.58
C LEU A 84 37.69 -19.46 2.66
N LYS A 85 38.33 -20.41 3.34
CA LYS A 85 39.80 -20.51 3.37
C LYS A 85 40.36 -20.72 1.97
N ALA A 86 39.73 -21.59 1.17
CA ALA A 86 40.12 -21.82 -0.21
C ALA A 86 39.97 -20.55 -1.07
N LEU A 87 38.85 -19.83 -0.96
CA LEU A 87 38.64 -18.55 -1.66
C LEU A 87 39.68 -17.50 -1.29
N GLN A 88 40.05 -17.41 -0.01
CA GLN A 88 41.07 -16.46 0.45
C GLN A 88 42.48 -16.79 -0.10
N GLN A 89 42.79 -18.08 -0.29
CA GLN A 89 44.08 -18.54 -0.81
C GLN A 89 44.17 -18.45 -2.33
N ALA A 90 43.07 -18.74 -3.04
CA ALA A 90 43.03 -18.77 -4.50
C ALA A 90 43.09 -17.36 -5.14
N GLY A 91 42.74 -16.32 -4.38
CA GLY A 91 42.46 -14.99 -4.93
C GLY A 91 41.12 -14.99 -5.68
N SER A 92 40.40 -13.87 -5.70
CA SER A 92 39.00 -13.80 -6.18
C SER A 92 38.86 -14.05 -7.68
N ALA A 93 38.87 -15.31 -8.12
CA ALA A 93 38.69 -15.76 -9.51
C ALA A 93 37.22 -15.65 -9.97
N GLY A 94 36.61 -14.47 -9.76
CA GLY A 94 35.24 -14.17 -10.11
C GLY A 94 34.18 -14.67 -9.11
N LEU A 95 34.55 -15.39 -8.05
CA LEU A 95 33.69 -15.73 -6.93
C LEU A 95 34.27 -15.15 -5.63
N THR A 96 33.51 -14.28 -4.96
CA THR A 96 34.01 -13.48 -3.83
C THR A 96 33.03 -13.49 -2.66
N TYR A 97 33.52 -13.88 -1.48
CA TYR A 97 32.82 -13.60 -0.22
C TYR A 97 33.08 -12.16 0.19
N LEU A 98 32.01 -11.39 0.45
CA LEU A 98 32.13 -9.96 0.80
C LEU A 98 32.69 -9.73 2.21
N GLY A 99 32.51 -10.69 3.12
CA GLY A 99 32.90 -10.56 4.52
C GLY A 99 31.69 -10.51 5.45
N ARG A 100 31.98 -10.37 6.75
CA ARG A 100 30.95 -10.38 7.81
C ARG A 100 30.04 -9.16 7.77
N SER A 101 30.63 -7.99 7.57
CA SER A 101 29.95 -6.71 7.46
C SER A 101 30.84 -5.72 6.74
N GLY A 102 30.26 -4.75 6.04
CA GLY A 102 31.04 -3.71 5.38
C GLY A 102 30.29 -2.90 4.33
N LEU A 103 30.99 -1.90 3.80
CA LEU A 103 30.55 -1.05 2.71
C LEU A 103 31.62 -1.05 1.62
N GLU A 104 31.29 -1.59 0.46
CA GLU A 104 32.22 -1.75 -0.66
C GLU A 104 31.69 -1.07 -1.92
N THR A 105 32.59 -0.62 -2.80
CA THR A 105 32.21 -0.07 -4.10
C THR A 105 32.51 -1.08 -5.21
N LEU A 106 31.46 -1.69 -5.76
CA LEU A 106 31.57 -2.70 -6.81
C LEU A 106 31.00 -2.14 -8.11
N GLN A 107 31.84 -2.03 -9.15
CA GLN A 107 31.45 -1.48 -10.46
C GLN A 107 30.76 -0.10 -10.37
N GLY A 108 31.13 0.71 -9.37
CA GLY A 108 30.54 2.03 -9.10
C GLY A 108 29.32 2.02 -8.17
N LEU A 109 28.69 0.87 -7.90
CA LEU A 109 27.63 0.77 -6.90
C LEU A 109 28.22 0.66 -5.50
N ARG A 110 27.65 1.42 -4.56
CA ARG A 110 27.97 1.26 -3.14
C ARG A 110 27.08 0.22 -2.49
N ILE A 111 27.71 -0.86 -2.03
CA ILE A 111 27.05 -2.05 -1.52
C ILE A 111 27.39 -2.21 -0.04
N ALA A 112 26.40 -1.95 0.81
CA ALA A 112 26.42 -2.34 2.21
C ALA A 112 26.02 -3.81 2.32
N PHE A 113 26.65 -4.55 3.24
CA PHE A 113 26.30 -5.94 3.48
C PHE A 113 26.45 -6.32 4.95
N LEU A 114 25.56 -7.18 5.42
CA LEU A 114 25.60 -7.82 6.73
C LEU A 114 25.36 -9.32 6.56
N ASP A 115 26.38 -10.12 6.84
CA ASP A 115 26.31 -11.57 6.81
C ASP A 115 25.72 -12.14 8.11
N GLY A 116 25.14 -13.33 8.04
CA GLY A 116 24.56 -14.05 9.17
C GLY A 116 23.16 -13.61 9.57
N THR A 117 22.62 -14.26 10.61
CA THR A 117 21.27 -14.02 11.15
C THR A 117 21.33 -13.61 12.62
N HIS A 118 20.29 -12.95 13.12
CA HIS A 118 20.27 -12.49 14.50
C HIS A 118 20.19 -13.65 15.49
N SER A 119 21.08 -13.62 16.49
CA SER A 119 21.03 -14.46 17.70
C SER A 119 21.20 -13.54 18.90
N SER A 120 20.20 -13.48 19.80
CA SER A 120 20.25 -12.59 20.97
C SER A 120 21.47 -12.83 21.86
N LEU A 121 21.93 -14.09 21.94
CA LEU A 121 23.10 -14.47 22.72
C LEU A 121 24.38 -13.95 22.07
N GLU A 122 24.64 -14.32 20.81
CA GLU A 122 25.88 -13.95 20.11
C GLU A 122 25.94 -12.45 19.78
N TYR A 123 24.79 -11.80 19.63
CA TYR A 123 24.70 -10.36 19.43
C TYR A 123 25.18 -9.58 20.66
N THR A 124 24.95 -10.10 21.88
CA THR A 124 25.28 -9.40 23.13
C THR A 124 26.58 -9.86 23.76
N GLN A 125 26.95 -11.13 23.59
CA GLN A 125 28.12 -11.75 24.23
C GLN A 125 29.28 -11.99 23.27
N GLY A 126 29.07 -11.73 21.97
CA GLY A 126 30.03 -12.04 20.93
C GLY A 126 29.93 -13.49 20.45
N PRO A 127 30.79 -13.88 19.50
CA PRO A 127 30.75 -15.21 18.89
C PRO A 127 30.99 -16.30 19.94
N ALA A 128 30.33 -17.45 19.80
CA ALA A 128 30.60 -18.60 20.68
C ALA A 128 32.09 -19.02 20.60
N GLU A 129 32.65 -19.57 21.67
CA GLU A 129 34.08 -19.96 21.75
C GLU A 129 34.54 -20.91 20.63
N HIS A 130 33.61 -21.64 20.00
CA HIS A 130 33.88 -22.58 18.90
C HIS A 130 33.47 -22.05 17.52
N SER A 131 33.05 -20.78 17.42
CA SER A 131 32.70 -20.17 16.14
C SER A 131 33.95 -19.82 15.34
N SER A 132 33.92 -20.09 14.03
CA SER A 132 35.04 -19.74 13.17
C SER A 132 34.99 -18.24 12.85
N PRO A 133 36.11 -17.48 12.97
CA PRO A 133 36.14 -16.06 12.59
C PRO A 133 35.83 -15.83 11.11
N SER A 134 36.12 -16.83 10.27
CA SER A 134 35.95 -16.75 8.83
C SER A 134 34.49 -16.89 8.40
N ALA A 135 33.69 -17.69 9.12
CA ALA A 135 32.28 -17.91 8.81
C ALA A 135 31.38 -17.01 9.65
N CYS A 136 30.25 -16.56 9.09
CA CYS A 136 29.31 -15.73 9.81
C CYS A 136 27.94 -16.41 9.86
N ARG A 137 27.71 -17.20 10.92
CA ARG A 137 26.36 -17.71 11.20
C ARG A 137 25.49 -16.63 11.83
N HIS A 138 26.07 -15.88 12.77
CA HIS A 138 25.43 -14.80 13.48
C HIS A 138 26.33 -13.56 13.47
N PHE A 139 25.74 -12.41 13.16
CA PHE A 139 26.42 -11.12 13.29
C PHE A 139 26.40 -10.66 14.74
N THR A 140 27.43 -9.89 15.12
CA THR A 140 27.53 -9.30 16.46
C THR A 140 27.07 -7.85 16.45
N LYS A 141 27.00 -7.23 17.63
CA LYS A 141 26.75 -5.79 17.76
C LYS A 141 27.84 -4.96 17.10
N GLU A 142 29.09 -5.39 17.17
CA GLU A 142 30.25 -4.71 16.58
C GLU A 142 30.16 -4.72 15.05
N ASP A 143 29.76 -5.84 14.44
CA ASP A 143 29.53 -5.93 12.99
C ASP A 143 28.51 -4.87 12.52
N VAL A 144 27.39 -4.73 13.27
CA VAL A 144 26.33 -3.77 12.95
C VAL A 144 26.79 -2.33 13.16
N GLN A 145 27.45 -2.04 14.28
CA GLN A 145 27.93 -0.69 14.59
C GLN A 145 29.01 -0.22 13.61
N ALA A 146 29.91 -1.13 13.20
CA ALA A 146 30.93 -0.82 12.19
C ALA A 146 30.28 -0.45 10.85
N LEU A 147 29.23 -1.17 10.44
CA LEU A 147 28.50 -0.87 9.21
C LEU A 147 27.71 0.45 9.31
N GLU A 148 27.05 0.71 10.44
CA GLU A 148 26.35 1.98 10.68
C GLU A 148 27.31 3.17 10.57
N LEU A 149 28.49 3.06 11.20
CA LEU A 149 29.52 4.09 11.15
C LEU A 149 30.06 4.27 9.72
N ALA A 150 30.38 3.17 9.03
CA ALA A 150 30.87 3.22 7.65
C ALA A 150 29.86 3.86 6.69
N ALA A 151 28.56 3.61 6.88
CA ALA A 151 27.50 4.22 6.09
C ALA A 151 27.31 5.72 6.41
N GLU A 152 27.48 6.12 7.67
CA GLU A 152 27.39 7.52 8.11
C GLU A 152 28.57 8.37 7.63
N GLU A 153 29.78 7.79 7.63
CA GLU A 153 31.00 8.46 7.16
C GLU A 153 31.11 8.51 5.63
N ALA A 154 30.40 7.63 4.92
CA ALA A 154 30.45 7.58 3.47
C ALA A 154 29.81 8.82 2.83
N VAL A 155 30.51 9.41 1.85
CA VAL A 155 29.99 10.55 1.08
C VAL A 155 28.97 10.06 0.04
N GLY A 156 27.67 10.28 0.34
CA GLY A 156 26.52 10.06 -0.55
C GLY A 156 25.66 8.83 -0.18
N ASP A 157 24.65 8.48 -0.99
CA ASP A 157 23.73 7.36 -0.71
C ASP A 157 24.19 5.93 -1.04
N VAL A 158 23.88 4.99 -0.16
CA VAL A 158 24.10 3.55 -0.38
C VAL A 158 23.14 3.02 -1.45
N ASP A 159 23.66 2.35 -2.48
CA ASP A 159 22.84 1.82 -3.57
C ASP A 159 22.11 0.54 -3.14
N ILE A 160 22.82 -0.41 -2.55
CA ILE A 160 22.27 -1.72 -2.19
C ILE A 160 22.70 -2.08 -0.77
N LEU A 161 21.75 -2.55 0.04
CA LEU A 161 21.98 -3.27 1.29
C LEU A 161 21.66 -4.75 1.09
N LEU A 162 22.62 -5.63 1.40
CA LEU A 162 22.46 -7.09 1.38
C LEU A 162 22.35 -7.63 2.80
N THR A 163 21.32 -8.43 3.09
CA THR A 163 21.18 -9.15 4.38
C THR A 163 20.76 -10.60 4.18
N CYS A 164 21.13 -11.48 5.12
CA CYS A 164 20.72 -12.89 5.06
C CYS A 164 19.30 -13.14 5.59
N GLU A 165 18.79 -12.24 6.42
CA GLU A 165 17.44 -12.32 7.00
C GLU A 165 16.63 -11.05 6.72
N TRP A 166 15.32 -11.17 6.93
CA TRP A 166 14.37 -10.08 6.72
C TRP A 166 14.40 -9.10 7.90
N PRO A 167 14.25 -7.79 7.64
CA PRO A 167 13.94 -6.85 8.71
C PRO A 167 12.57 -7.14 9.34
N ALA A 168 12.46 -6.91 10.65
CA ALA A 168 11.16 -6.88 11.34
C ALA A 168 10.27 -5.76 10.77
N ASP A 169 8.97 -5.99 10.77
CA ASP A 169 7.94 -5.03 10.35
C ASP A 169 8.07 -4.55 8.90
N VAL A 170 8.85 -5.23 8.05
CA VAL A 170 9.03 -4.82 6.64
C VAL A 170 7.72 -4.78 5.84
N THR A 171 6.67 -5.48 6.28
CA THR A 171 5.33 -5.43 5.68
C THR A 171 4.45 -4.32 6.25
N ALA A 172 4.91 -3.58 7.25
CA ALA A 172 4.17 -2.46 7.82
C ALA A 172 3.95 -1.35 6.79
N ALA A 173 2.85 -0.61 6.97
CA ALA A 173 2.35 0.40 6.04
C ALA A 173 2.08 -0.09 4.59
N THR A 174 2.14 -1.41 4.34
CA THR A 174 1.69 -2.00 3.07
C THR A 174 0.24 -2.48 3.19
N PRO A 175 -0.52 -2.54 2.07
CA PRO A 175 -1.91 -2.97 2.10
C PRO A 175 -2.08 -4.37 2.71
N PRO A 176 -3.11 -4.61 3.54
CA PRO A 176 -3.39 -5.95 4.06
C PRO A 176 -3.50 -6.98 2.93
N GLY A 177 -2.78 -8.10 3.06
CA GLY A 177 -2.75 -9.17 2.05
C GLY A 177 -1.79 -8.96 0.89
N SER A 178 -1.03 -7.86 0.83
CA SER A 178 -0.02 -7.64 -0.22
C SER A 178 1.25 -8.45 -0.03
N ALA A 179 1.48 -8.98 1.18
CA ALA A 179 2.65 -9.75 1.53
C ALA A 179 2.31 -11.24 1.63
N PRO A 180 3.21 -12.15 1.19
CA PRO A 180 3.02 -13.58 1.35
C PRO A 180 2.95 -13.95 2.84
N ALA A 181 2.31 -15.08 3.18
CA ALA A 181 2.14 -15.49 4.58
C ALA A 181 3.48 -15.65 5.31
N GLU A 182 4.52 -16.03 4.59
CA GLU A 182 5.89 -16.15 5.09
C GLU A 182 6.45 -14.78 5.51
N ALA A 183 6.01 -13.68 4.89
CA ALA A 183 6.41 -12.33 5.25
C ALA A 183 5.86 -11.89 6.62
N SER A 184 4.81 -12.53 7.16
CA SER A 184 4.32 -12.27 8.52
C SER A 184 5.10 -13.01 9.62
N THR A 185 6.05 -13.87 9.26
CA THR A 185 6.97 -14.45 10.26
C THR A 185 7.94 -13.39 10.78
N ALA A 186 8.33 -13.48 12.06
CA ALA A 186 9.17 -12.48 12.72
C ALA A 186 10.47 -12.24 11.94
N GLY A 187 10.75 -10.97 11.63
CA GLY A 187 12.03 -10.52 11.11
C GLY A 187 12.95 -10.01 12.22
N SER A 188 14.13 -9.54 11.83
CA SER A 188 15.15 -9.02 12.74
C SER A 188 15.00 -7.52 12.96
N GLU A 189 14.72 -7.12 14.20
CA GLU A 189 14.66 -5.70 14.59
C GLU A 189 16.00 -4.99 14.45
N VAL A 190 17.10 -5.72 14.60
CA VAL A 190 18.44 -5.18 14.39
C VAL A 190 18.60 -4.78 12.93
N VAL A 191 18.16 -5.63 12.00
CA VAL A 191 18.18 -5.33 10.56
C VAL A 191 17.22 -4.16 10.22
N SER A 192 16.05 -4.06 10.87
CA SER A 192 15.16 -2.90 10.70
C SER A 192 15.84 -1.58 11.09
N LYS A 193 16.50 -1.55 12.26
CA LYS A 193 17.24 -0.37 12.72
C LYS A 193 18.40 -0.04 11.79
N LEU A 194 19.18 -1.05 11.39
CA LEU A 194 20.28 -0.88 10.45
C LEU A 194 19.78 -0.26 9.13
N ALA A 195 18.65 -0.74 8.59
CA ALA A 195 18.08 -0.19 7.35
C ALA A 195 17.69 1.30 7.49
N THR A 196 17.22 1.76 8.66
CA THR A 196 16.95 3.20 8.90
C THR A 196 18.22 4.05 8.95
N LYS A 197 19.35 3.46 9.36
CA LYS A 197 20.66 4.14 9.44
C LYS A 197 21.33 4.18 8.08
N VAL A 198 21.40 3.03 7.40
CA VAL A 198 22.05 2.87 6.09
C VAL A 198 21.27 3.57 4.97
N ARG A 199 19.93 3.59 5.05
CA ARG A 199 19.04 4.22 4.06
C ARG A 199 19.37 3.80 2.61
N PRO A 200 19.41 2.51 2.30
CA PRO A 200 19.81 2.07 0.96
C PRO A 200 18.75 2.42 -0.09
N ARG A 201 19.11 2.50 -1.37
CA ARG A 201 18.11 2.59 -2.46
C ARG A 201 17.40 1.26 -2.70
N TYR A 202 18.11 0.14 -2.48
CA TYR A 202 17.59 -1.21 -2.56
C TYR A 202 18.02 -2.03 -1.35
N HIS A 203 17.09 -2.75 -0.73
CA HIS A 203 17.40 -3.72 0.32
C HIS A 203 17.03 -5.12 -0.19
N ILE A 204 18.04 -5.97 -0.36
CA ILE A 204 17.89 -7.31 -0.93
C ILE A 204 18.19 -8.35 0.15
N CYS A 205 17.31 -9.35 0.31
CA CYS A 205 17.54 -10.44 1.25
C CYS A 205 17.01 -11.80 0.78
N GLY A 206 17.48 -12.86 1.44
CA GLY A 206 16.99 -14.23 1.30
C GLY A 206 16.23 -14.73 2.54
N GLY A 207 16.28 -16.03 2.81
CA GLY A 207 15.99 -16.63 4.11
C GLY A 207 14.56 -17.12 4.38
N LYS A 208 13.57 -16.78 3.54
CA LYS A 208 12.16 -17.21 3.72
C LYS A 208 11.57 -18.03 2.57
N ASP A 209 12.40 -18.41 1.60
CA ASP A 209 12.03 -19.19 0.41
C ASP A 209 10.85 -18.64 -0.42
N VAL A 210 10.60 -17.32 -0.35
CA VAL A 210 9.55 -16.64 -1.11
C VAL A 210 10.10 -15.46 -1.89
N PHE A 211 9.45 -15.15 -3.02
CA PHE A 211 9.68 -13.88 -3.69
C PHE A 211 8.72 -12.82 -3.14
N TYR A 212 9.25 -11.69 -2.69
CA TYR A 212 8.44 -10.56 -2.29
C TYR A 212 9.12 -9.26 -2.69
N ALA A 213 8.45 -8.47 -3.52
CA ALA A 213 8.87 -7.10 -3.84
C ALA A 213 7.89 -6.15 -3.14
N ARG A 214 8.38 -5.44 -2.13
CA ARG A 214 7.58 -4.47 -1.39
C ARG A 214 7.39 -3.22 -2.22
N GLN A 215 6.28 -2.51 -2.02
CA GLN A 215 6.18 -1.10 -2.41
C GLN A 215 7.37 -0.30 -1.84
N PRO A 216 7.85 0.75 -2.51
CA PRO A 216 8.93 1.57 -1.98
C PRO A 216 8.54 2.20 -0.62
N TYR A 217 9.54 2.46 0.23
CA TYR A 217 9.33 3.32 1.39
C TYR A 217 10.26 4.51 1.40
N LEU A 218 9.77 5.63 1.93
CA LEU A 218 10.54 6.86 2.05
C LEU A 218 11.55 6.75 3.19
N ASN A 219 12.83 7.00 2.89
CA ASN A 219 13.85 7.19 3.91
C ASN A 219 13.70 8.59 4.50
N LYS A 220 14.11 8.78 5.77
CA LYS A 220 14.14 10.09 6.43
C LYS A 220 14.81 11.15 5.53
N ASP A 221 14.48 12.42 5.64
CA ASP A 221 15.24 13.46 4.94
C ASP A 221 16.41 13.94 5.81
N LEU A 222 17.64 13.97 5.27
CA LEU A 222 18.83 14.51 5.96
C LEU A 222 19.22 15.91 5.45
N GLY A 223 18.37 16.57 4.67
CA GLY A 223 18.56 17.93 4.18
C GLY A 223 18.90 18.04 2.69
N ALA A 224 18.97 16.91 1.97
CA ALA A 224 19.22 16.85 0.52
C ALA A 224 18.01 16.28 -0.27
N GLY A 225 16.89 16.01 0.41
CA GLY A 225 15.73 15.31 -0.14
C GLY A 225 15.77 13.81 0.21
N GLY A 226 14.67 13.29 0.74
CA GLY A 226 14.54 11.86 1.06
C GLY A 226 14.32 11.00 -0.19
N HIS A 227 15.25 10.08 -0.47
CA HIS A 227 15.06 9.03 -1.47
C HIS A 227 14.28 7.83 -0.92
N VAL A 228 13.90 6.91 -1.80
CA VAL A 228 13.11 5.73 -1.43
C VAL A 228 13.96 4.46 -1.42
N THR A 229 13.65 3.55 -0.51
CA THR A 229 14.17 2.18 -0.51
C THR A 229 13.19 1.24 -1.21
N ARG A 230 13.68 0.36 -2.09
CA ARG A 230 12.95 -0.77 -2.66
C ARG A 230 13.41 -2.07 -2.00
N PHE A 231 12.51 -2.72 -1.26
CA PHE A 231 12.81 -3.99 -0.62
C PHE A 231 12.44 -5.17 -1.54
N ILE A 232 13.36 -6.11 -1.72
CA ILE A 232 13.16 -7.32 -2.52
C ILE A 232 13.71 -8.53 -1.77
N ALA A 233 12.85 -9.49 -1.47
CA ALA A 233 13.22 -10.80 -1.00
C ALA A 233 13.15 -11.84 -2.11
N LEU A 234 14.11 -12.76 -2.13
CA LEU A 234 14.25 -13.80 -3.16
C LEU A 234 14.10 -15.19 -2.56
N ALA A 235 13.45 -16.08 -3.31
CA ALA A 235 13.33 -17.49 -2.95
C ALA A 235 14.65 -18.24 -3.18
N SER A 236 14.77 -19.45 -2.62
CA SER A 236 15.96 -20.27 -2.78
C SER A 236 16.12 -20.76 -4.22
N VAL A 237 17.35 -20.99 -4.64
CA VAL A 237 17.66 -21.62 -5.92
C VAL A 237 17.02 -23.00 -5.97
N GLY A 238 16.25 -23.25 -7.03
CA GLY A 238 15.55 -24.53 -7.22
C GLY A 238 14.51 -24.83 -6.15
N ASN A 239 13.86 -23.80 -5.58
CA ASN A 239 12.75 -23.98 -4.65
C ASN A 239 11.57 -24.73 -5.31
N PRO A 240 10.82 -25.55 -4.55
CA PRO A 240 9.74 -26.38 -5.10
C PRO A 240 8.55 -25.57 -5.62
N ALA A 241 8.29 -24.40 -5.03
CA ALA A 241 7.21 -23.49 -5.43
C ALA A 241 7.48 -22.78 -6.77
N LYS A 242 8.68 -22.94 -7.35
CA LYS A 242 9.18 -22.22 -8.54
C LYS A 242 9.07 -20.69 -8.39
N ALA A 243 9.06 -20.19 -7.15
CA ALA A 243 9.12 -18.78 -6.83
C ALA A 243 10.42 -18.17 -7.37
N LYS A 244 10.39 -16.86 -7.63
CA LYS A 244 11.50 -16.16 -8.27
C LYS A 244 12.73 -16.14 -7.34
N SER A 245 13.74 -16.93 -7.70
CA SER A 245 15.04 -17.01 -7.01
C SER A 245 16.13 -16.15 -7.64
N LEU A 246 15.87 -15.59 -8.82
CA LEU A 246 16.80 -14.75 -9.58
C LEU A 246 16.06 -13.51 -10.09
N HIS A 247 16.61 -12.33 -9.85
CA HIS A 247 16.03 -11.05 -10.25
C HIS A 247 17.06 -10.17 -10.94
N ALA A 248 16.64 -9.42 -11.95
CA ALA A 248 17.50 -8.55 -12.74
C ALA A 248 17.14 -7.09 -12.47
N LEU A 249 18.15 -6.25 -12.23
CA LEU A 249 17.99 -4.80 -12.08
C LEU A 249 18.88 -4.06 -13.07
N ALA A 250 18.36 -2.99 -13.67
CA ALA A 250 19.16 -2.01 -14.37
C ALA A 250 19.32 -0.79 -13.45
N LEU A 251 20.55 -0.53 -13.03
CA LEU A 251 20.87 0.51 -12.06
C LEU A 251 21.87 1.51 -12.64
N THR A 252 21.61 2.78 -12.35
CA THR A 252 22.59 3.87 -12.39
C THR A 252 23.06 4.07 -10.94
N PRO A 253 24.38 4.05 -10.65
CA PRO A 253 24.89 4.33 -9.32
C PRO A 253 24.38 5.66 -8.76
N ALA A 254 24.10 5.73 -7.47
CA ALA A 254 23.56 6.93 -6.84
C ALA A 254 24.48 8.14 -7.02
N ALA A 255 25.80 7.91 -7.00
CA ALA A 255 26.82 8.94 -7.23
C ALA A 255 26.73 9.57 -8.64
N ASP A 256 26.14 8.86 -9.61
CA ASP A 256 26.00 9.30 -11.01
C ASP A 256 24.58 9.81 -11.32
N MET A 257 23.68 9.86 -10.32
CA MET A 257 22.29 10.28 -10.50
C MET A 257 22.08 11.76 -10.17
N ASP A 258 21.19 12.39 -10.94
CA ASP A 258 20.66 13.71 -10.56
C ASP A 258 19.81 13.59 -9.27
N ILE A 259 19.97 14.55 -8.36
CA ILE A 259 19.27 14.57 -7.06
C ILE A 259 17.75 14.54 -7.25
N ALA A 260 17.20 15.19 -8.27
CA ALA A 260 15.75 15.18 -8.53
C ALA A 260 15.25 13.79 -8.93
N VAL A 261 16.06 13.01 -9.64
CA VAL A 261 15.74 11.62 -10.01
C VAL A 261 15.92 10.69 -8.80
N LEU A 262 16.97 10.91 -8.01
CA LEU A 262 17.27 10.13 -6.82
C LEU A 262 16.18 10.27 -5.73
N THR A 263 15.63 11.49 -5.60
CA THR A 263 14.60 11.86 -4.62
C THR A 263 13.18 11.73 -5.16
N GLN A 264 13.01 11.33 -6.42
CA GLN A 264 11.70 11.03 -6.99
C GLN A 264 11.01 9.97 -6.14
N ARG A 265 9.75 10.24 -5.77
CA ARG A 265 8.91 9.34 -4.98
C ARG A 265 7.97 8.62 -5.94
N PRO A 266 8.24 7.34 -6.28
CA PRO A 266 7.31 6.57 -7.10
C PRO A 266 5.96 6.43 -6.41
N ASP A 267 4.91 6.27 -7.20
CA ASP A 267 3.58 6.05 -6.66
C ASP A 267 3.52 4.75 -5.83
N GLY A 268 2.68 4.77 -4.78
CA GLY A 268 2.67 3.73 -3.76
C GLY A 268 3.85 3.78 -2.79
N THR A 269 4.67 4.84 -2.79
CA THR A 269 5.68 5.03 -1.73
C THR A 269 5.01 5.17 -0.37
N THR A 270 5.32 4.23 0.50
CA THR A 270 4.85 4.18 1.90
C THR A 270 5.79 4.94 2.84
N PRO A 271 5.37 5.30 4.06
CA PRO A 271 6.30 5.68 5.11
C PRO A 271 7.32 4.56 5.42
N CYS A 272 8.46 4.93 6.01
CA CYS A 272 9.44 3.95 6.49
C CYS A 272 8.77 2.96 7.45
N PRO A 273 8.76 1.64 7.15
CA PRO A 273 8.08 0.65 7.96
C PRO A 273 8.65 0.54 9.38
N TYR A 274 9.89 0.98 9.60
CA TYR A 274 10.62 0.83 10.85
C TYR A 274 10.52 2.04 11.78
N GLU A 275 9.95 3.16 11.32
CA GLU A 275 9.83 4.42 12.08
C GLU A 275 8.41 4.67 12.59
N LEU A 276 7.48 3.73 12.37
CA LEU A 276 6.11 3.83 12.86
C LEU A 276 6.07 3.72 14.41
N PRO A 277 5.25 4.54 15.10
CA PRO A 277 5.10 4.45 16.56
C PRO A 277 4.66 3.04 16.97
N ASN A 278 5.57 2.35 17.67
CA ASN A 278 5.47 0.92 17.92
C ASN A 278 4.37 0.61 18.96
N SER A 279 3.22 0.08 18.52
CA SER A 279 2.13 -0.39 19.40
C SER A 279 2.29 -1.84 19.89
N SER A 280 3.40 -2.51 19.59
CA SER A 280 3.43 -3.98 19.59
C SER A 280 4.67 -4.58 20.26
N LYS A 281 4.98 -4.17 21.49
CA LYS A 281 5.90 -4.93 22.37
C LYS A 281 5.32 -5.14 23.75
N ARG A 282 4.45 -6.14 23.88
CA ARG A 282 4.25 -6.97 25.08
C ARG A 282 3.17 -8.02 24.77
N ALA A 283 3.58 -9.14 24.19
CA ALA A 283 2.93 -10.44 24.40
C ALA A 283 3.70 -11.54 23.64
N LEU A 284 4.91 -11.87 24.09
CA LEU A 284 5.41 -13.23 23.99
C LEU A 284 5.84 -13.62 25.41
N ASN A 285 4.92 -14.26 26.12
CA ASN A 285 5.19 -15.30 27.11
C ASN A 285 3.84 -15.86 27.59
N GLY A 286 3.65 -17.16 27.39
CA GLY A 286 2.46 -17.89 27.81
C GLY A 286 2.22 -19.10 26.92
N GLN A 287 3.02 -20.14 27.11
CA GLN A 287 2.66 -21.53 26.79
C GLN A 287 1.43 -21.93 27.62
N ASP A 288 0.49 -22.67 27.02
CA ASP A 288 0.07 -24.00 27.50
C ASP A 288 -0.97 -24.64 26.55
N ASP A 289 -0.55 -25.79 26.02
CA ASP A 289 -1.20 -27.09 25.81
C ASP A 289 -2.72 -27.27 25.53
N ASP A 290 -2.93 -28.00 24.42
CA ASP A 290 -3.62 -29.30 24.32
C ASP A 290 -5.15 -29.37 24.16
N THR A 291 -5.59 -29.70 22.94
CA THR A 291 -6.29 -30.95 22.55
C THR A 291 -7.31 -30.73 21.42
N GLY A 292 -7.30 -31.63 20.43
CA GLY A 292 -8.55 -32.12 19.84
C GLY A 292 -8.95 -31.66 18.44
N GLY A 293 -8.24 -32.15 17.42
CA GLY A 293 -8.84 -33.00 16.37
C GLY A 293 -10.01 -32.51 15.49
N GLN A 294 -9.73 -32.55 14.18
CA GLN A 294 -10.53 -33.09 13.06
C GLN A 294 -11.10 -32.11 12.02
N ASP A 295 -10.58 -32.36 10.82
CA ASP A 295 -10.83 -31.82 9.49
C ASP A 295 -12.09 -32.41 8.85
N TRP A 296 -13.01 -31.58 8.34
CA TRP A 296 -13.83 -31.91 7.16
C TRP A 296 -14.60 -30.70 6.56
N ARG A 297 -14.14 -30.29 5.37
CA ARG A 297 -14.91 -29.96 4.14
C ARG A 297 -16.24 -29.16 4.21
N TRP A 298 -16.19 -27.99 3.56
CA TRP A 298 -17.25 -27.25 2.84
C TRP A 298 -18.72 -27.70 2.98
N GLN A 299 -19.55 -26.82 3.56
CA GLN A 299 -20.93 -26.59 3.08
C GLN A 299 -21.46 -25.18 3.43
N GLN A 300 -21.64 -24.40 2.36
CA GLN A 300 -22.76 -23.49 2.04
C GLN A 300 -23.35 -22.53 3.11
N ASN A 301 -23.05 -21.25 2.88
CA ASN A 301 -24.00 -20.14 2.69
C ASN A 301 -25.26 -20.10 3.58
N LYS A 302 -25.28 -19.18 4.57
CA LYS A 302 -26.50 -18.49 5.03
C LYS A 302 -26.15 -17.18 5.75
N LYS A 303 -26.67 -16.08 5.18
CA LYS A 303 -26.71 -14.73 5.75
C LYS A 303 -27.23 -14.73 7.20
N SER A 304 -26.61 -13.95 8.08
CA SER A 304 -27.30 -13.36 9.23
C SER A 304 -26.72 -11.98 9.59
N LYS A 305 -27.62 -11.14 10.11
CA LYS A 305 -27.50 -9.69 10.32
C LYS A 305 -26.60 -9.39 11.52
N ILE A 306 -25.69 -8.42 11.40
CA ILE A 306 -24.94 -7.87 12.54
C ILE A 306 -25.89 -6.95 13.35
N SER A 307 -26.18 -7.34 14.59
CA SER A 307 -26.74 -6.47 15.64
C SER A 307 -25.61 -5.93 16.52
N ALA A 308 -25.62 -4.63 16.82
CA ALA A 308 -24.65 -3.99 17.72
C ALA A 308 -24.79 -4.48 19.18
N ALA A 309 -23.66 -4.62 19.88
CA ALA A 309 -23.57 -5.06 21.28
C ALA A 309 -23.95 -3.95 22.29
N PRO A 310 -24.41 -4.30 23.51
CA PRO A 310 -24.85 -3.32 24.51
C PRO A 310 -23.69 -2.69 25.29
N SER A 311 -23.67 -1.35 25.39
CA SER A 311 -22.87 -0.60 26.37
C SER A 311 -23.60 -0.59 27.71
N LEU A 312 -22.99 -1.10 28.79
CA LEU A 312 -23.57 -1.08 30.14
C LEU A 312 -23.43 0.33 30.73
N GLY A 313 -24.54 0.98 31.06
CA GLY A 313 -24.64 2.29 31.71
C GLY A 313 -25.79 2.33 32.70
N ARG A 314 -25.90 3.39 33.50
CA ARG A 314 -26.98 3.55 34.48
C ARG A 314 -28.35 3.60 33.76
N PRO A 315 -29.33 2.75 34.13
CA PRO A 315 -30.65 2.77 33.53
C PRO A 315 -31.35 4.12 33.75
N GLY A 316 -31.80 4.76 32.66
CA GLY A 316 -32.59 5.99 32.73
C GLY A 316 -31.86 7.30 32.45
N VAL A 317 -30.54 7.28 32.20
CA VAL A 317 -29.79 8.49 31.79
C VAL A 317 -29.89 8.70 30.28
N VAL A 318 -30.35 9.89 29.86
CA VAL A 318 -30.43 10.27 28.44
C VAL A 318 -29.03 10.59 27.93
N LYS A 319 -28.59 9.95 26.85
CA LYS A 319 -27.26 10.14 26.28
C LYS A 319 -27.12 11.54 25.66
N ASP A 320 -26.12 12.29 26.11
CA ASP A 320 -25.79 13.61 25.56
C ASP A 320 -24.30 13.70 25.21
N ASN A 321 -23.99 13.72 23.91
CA ASN A 321 -22.61 13.73 23.41
C ASN A 321 -21.88 15.05 23.75
N ALA A 322 -22.59 16.18 23.88
CA ALA A 322 -21.96 17.46 24.23
C ALA A 322 -21.46 17.48 25.69
N LYS A 323 -22.01 16.61 26.54
CA LYS A 323 -21.63 16.47 27.94
C LYS A 323 -20.83 15.19 28.23
N THR A 324 -20.44 14.46 27.20
CA THR A 324 -19.76 13.16 27.35
C THR A 324 -18.32 13.25 26.87
N VAL A 325 -17.40 12.61 27.59
CA VAL A 325 -16.02 12.36 27.14
C VAL A 325 -15.82 10.88 26.83
N TYR A 326 -15.01 10.62 25.82
CA TYR A 326 -14.53 9.30 25.46
C TYR A 326 -13.17 9.05 26.11
N VAL A 327 -13.07 7.97 26.88
CA VAL A 327 -11.87 7.63 27.66
C VAL A 327 -11.30 6.32 27.14
N ARG A 328 -10.04 6.35 26.70
CA ARG A 328 -9.25 5.20 26.26
C ARG A 328 -8.15 4.88 27.27
N ASN A 329 -7.63 3.66 27.17
CA ASN A 329 -6.58 3.13 28.05
C ASN A 329 -7.04 2.89 29.51
N LEU A 330 -8.34 2.68 29.73
CA LEU A 330 -8.88 2.34 31.04
C LEU A 330 -8.32 0.97 31.50
N PRO A 331 -7.82 0.86 32.75
CA PRO A 331 -7.48 -0.42 33.36
C PRO A 331 -8.68 -1.39 33.31
N PHE A 332 -8.46 -2.64 32.91
CA PHE A 332 -9.55 -3.65 32.85
C PHE A 332 -10.15 -3.95 34.23
N ALA A 333 -9.37 -3.71 35.30
CA ALA A 333 -9.81 -3.83 36.68
C ALA A 333 -10.58 -2.59 37.20
N ALA A 334 -10.62 -1.49 36.46
CA ALA A 334 -11.29 -0.27 36.89
C ALA A 334 -12.81 -0.47 36.92
N THR A 335 -13.40 -0.23 38.09
CA THR A 335 -14.86 -0.25 38.26
C THR A 335 -15.48 1.07 37.82
N GLU A 336 -16.79 1.08 37.60
CA GLU A 336 -17.52 2.33 37.32
C GLU A 336 -17.37 3.35 38.45
N GLN A 337 -17.26 2.90 39.70
CA GLN A 337 -17.04 3.77 40.86
C GLN A 337 -15.64 4.39 40.86
N ASP A 338 -14.61 3.65 40.44
CA ASP A 338 -13.24 4.18 40.34
C ASP A 338 -13.14 5.27 39.26
N ILE A 339 -13.82 5.05 38.13
CA ILE A 339 -13.86 5.99 37.00
C ILE A 339 -14.66 7.25 37.40
N ASP A 340 -15.82 7.07 38.04
CA ASP A 340 -16.64 8.16 38.58
C ASP A 340 -15.84 9.02 39.56
N HIS A 341 -15.15 8.40 40.52
CA HIS A 341 -14.31 9.09 41.49
C HIS A 341 -13.17 9.87 40.83
N PHE A 342 -12.48 9.27 39.86
CA PHE A 342 -11.39 9.92 39.15
C PHE A 342 -11.86 11.14 38.32
N PHE A 343 -12.99 11.03 37.64
CA PHE A 343 -13.51 12.12 36.80
C PHE A 343 -14.31 13.17 37.60
N SER A 344 -14.66 12.90 38.86
CA SER A 344 -15.32 13.87 39.75
C SER A 344 -14.52 15.17 39.95
N GLN A 345 -13.20 15.14 39.74
CA GLN A 345 -12.32 16.31 39.78
C GLN A 345 -12.58 17.30 38.63
N ALA A 346 -13.20 16.87 37.53
CA ALA A 346 -13.61 17.73 36.42
C ALA A 346 -15.06 18.24 36.55
N GLY A 347 -15.90 17.54 37.32
CA GLY A 347 -17.28 17.91 37.61
C GLY A 347 -18.16 16.71 37.98
N HIS A 348 -19.43 16.95 38.28
CA HIS A 348 -20.37 15.89 38.67
C HIS A 348 -20.68 14.93 37.50
N VAL A 349 -20.41 13.64 37.71
CA VAL A 349 -20.61 12.56 36.72
C VAL A 349 -22.03 12.01 36.81
N GLU A 350 -22.77 12.04 35.71
CA GLU A 350 -24.13 11.49 35.60
C GLU A 350 -24.13 9.99 35.29
N ASP A 351 -23.24 9.55 34.39
CA ASP A 351 -23.20 8.17 33.91
C ASP A 351 -21.79 7.76 33.46
N VAL A 352 -21.42 6.51 33.74
CA VAL A 352 -20.18 5.88 33.29
C VAL A 352 -20.53 4.63 32.51
N ARG A 353 -20.15 4.59 31.23
CA ARG A 353 -20.42 3.47 30.33
C ARG A 353 -19.14 2.82 29.87
N ARG A 354 -18.86 1.61 30.34
CA ARG A 354 -17.67 0.86 29.89
C ARG A 354 -17.95 0.15 28.57
N GLY A 355 -16.99 0.21 27.66
CA GLY A 355 -17.03 -0.51 26.39
C GLY A 355 -16.80 -2.00 26.61
N ALA A 356 -17.84 -2.80 26.34
CA ALA A 356 -17.80 -4.25 26.45
C ALA A 356 -18.13 -4.91 25.10
N GLY A 357 -17.53 -6.07 24.85
CA GLY A 357 -17.82 -6.89 23.67
C GLY A 357 -19.14 -7.65 23.83
N PRO A 358 -19.63 -8.32 22.75
CA PRO A 358 -20.81 -9.19 22.82
C PRO A 358 -20.68 -10.34 23.85
N ASP A 359 -19.45 -10.70 24.20
CA ASP A 359 -19.05 -11.70 25.19
C ASP A 359 -18.96 -11.14 26.63
N GLY A 360 -19.24 -9.85 26.82
CA GLY A 360 -19.13 -9.17 28.12
C GLY A 360 -17.72 -8.77 28.51
N LYS A 361 -16.71 -8.99 27.64
CA LYS A 361 -15.31 -8.65 27.92
C LYS A 361 -15.08 -7.15 27.75
N LEU A 362 -14.43 -6.53 28.73
CA LEU A 362 -14.11 -5.09 28.71
C LEU A 362 -12.97 -4.80 27.71
N HIS A 363 -13.14 -3.77 26.88
CA HIS A 363 -12.19 -3.38 25.83
C HIS A 363 -11.26 -2.21 26.23
N GLY A 364 -11.24 -1.83 27.51
CA GLY A 364 -10.32 -0.80 28.02
C GLY A 364 -10.63 0.62 27.52
N TYR A 365 -11.89 0.87 27.16
CA TYR A 365 -12.41 2.20 26.87
C TYR A 365 -13.80 2.39 27.50
N GLY A 366 -14.24 3.63 27.61
CA GLY A 366 -15.56 3.97 28.15
C GLY A 366 -15.99 5.38 27.80
N PHE A 367 -17.22 5.72 28.18
CA PHE A 367 -17.79 7.04 28.04
C PHE A 367 -18.19 7.55 29.43
N VAL A 368 -17.82 8.78 29.76
CA VAL A 368 -18.18 9.44 31.02
C VAL A 368 -19.03 10.65 30.67
N GLN A 369 -20.28 10.65 31.10
CA GLN A 369 -21.23 11.73 30.89
C GLN A 369 -21.32 12.58 32.15
N PHE A 370 -21.20 13.90 31.99
CA PHE A 370 -21.28 14.89 33.06
C PHE A 370 -22.60 15.64 33.03
N GLU A 371 -22.93 16.31 34.14
CA GLU A 371 -24.13 17.15 34.24
C GLU A 371 -24.06 18.38 33.31
N THR A 372 -22.86 18.90 33.07
CA THR A 372 -22.61 20.11 32.27
C THR A 372 -21.56 19.89 31.19
N GLN A 373 -21.69 20.61 30.08
CA GLN A 373 -20.68 20.61 28.99
C GLN A 373 -19.32 21.12 29.47
N ALA A 374 -19.31 22.15 30.34
CA ALA A 374 -18.08 22.69 30.91
C ALA A 374 -17.28 21.63 31.69
N ALA A 375 -17.96 20.72 32.41
CA ALA A 375 -17.29 19.62 33.10
C ALA A 375 -16.67 18.60 32.13
N ALA A 376 -17.30 18.34 30.98
CA ALA A 376 -16.72 17.50 29.93
C ALA A 376 -15.45 18.14 29.32
N GLU A 377 -15.46 19.46 29.11
CA GLU A 377 -14.27 20.19 28.62
C GLU A 377 -13.13 20.20 29.64
N GLN A 378 -13.43 20.32 30.95
CA GLN A 378 -12.44 20.18 32.01
C GLN A 378 -11.88 18.75 32.09
N ALA A 379 -12.71 17.74 31.88
CA ALA A 379 -12.28 16.35 31.88
C ALA A 379 -11.27 16.04 30.77
N CYS A 380 -11.35 16.71 29.61
CA CYS A 380 -10.33 16.61 28.56
C CYS A 380 -8.94 17.11 28.99
N GLN A 381 -8.84 17.97 30.02
CA GLN A 381 -7.54 18.40 30.56
C GLN A 381 -6.85 17.29 31.38
N LEU A 382 -7.56 16.22 31.71
CA LEU A 382 -7.01 15.02 32.35
C LEU A 382 -6.39 14.06 31.33
N HIS A 383 -6.25 14.46 30.07
CA HIS A 383 -5.51 13.68 29.08
C HIS A 383 -4.05 13.47 29.52
N GLY A 384 -3.59 12.21 29.54
CA GLY A 384 -2.24 11.83 29.95
C GLY A 384 -2.05 11.65 31.46
N SER A 385 -3.08 11.85 32.28
CA SER A 385 -3.01 11.64 33.72
C SER A 385 -2.86 10.15 34.07
N ASP A 386 -2.04 9.84 35.08
CA ASP A 386 -1.96 8.47 35.61
C ASP A 386 -3.24 8.08 36.37
N PHE A 387 -3.81 6.94 36.01
CA PHE A 387 -4.93 6.31 36.67
C PHE A 387 -4.64 4.81 36.81
N MET A 388 -4.44 4.36 38.06
CA MET A 388 -4.07 2.98 38.41
C MET A 388 -2.86 2.45 37.61
N GLY A 389 -1.83 3.29 37.41
CA GLY A 389 -0.61 2.91 36.70
C GLY A 389 -0.72 2.90 35.16
N ARG A 390 -1.78 3.52 34.60
CA ARG A 390 -1.95 3.73 33.15
C ARG A 390 -2.27 5.20 32.88
N GLN A 391 -1.67 5.77 31.84
CA GLN A 391 -2.01 7.12 31.40
C GLN A 391 -3.33 7.10 30.61
N LEU A 392 -4.35 7.80 31.09
CA LEU A 392 -5.62 7.88 30.39
C LEU A 392 -5.51 8.73 29.13
N THR A 393 -6.26 8.35 28.10
CA THR A 393 -6.48 9.20 26.94
C THR A 393 -7.92 9.67 26.98
N VAL A 394 -8.13 10.97 27.13
CA VAL A 394 -9.47 11.58 27.22
C VAL A 394 -9.69 12.46 26.01
N ASP A 395 -10.77 12.22 25.28
CA ASP A 395 -11.21 12.97 24.10
C ASP A 395 -12.68 13.39 24.29
N VAL A 396 -13.11 14.50 23.66
CA VAL A 396 -14.54 14.87 23.63
C VAL A 396 -15.30 13.76 22.91
N ALA A 397 -16.48 13.35 23.41
CA ALA A 397 -17.32 12.39 22.71
C ALA A 397 -17.95 13.03 21.47
N THR A 398 -17.16 13.20 20.41
CA THR A 398 -17.71 13.43 19.08
C THR A 398 -18.52 12.19 18.71
N ALA A 399 -19.73 12.40 18.19
CA ALA A 399 -20.57 11.32 17.68
C ALA A 399 -19.70 10.39 16.84
N VAL A 400 -19.49 9.16 17.33
CA VAL A 400 -18.81 8.11 16.57
C VAL A 400 -19.76 7.72 15.45
N GLU A 401 -19.71 8.48 14.34
CA GLU A 401 -20.16 7.99 13.05
C GLU A 401 -19.24 6.81 12.69
N GLY A 402 -19.86 5.64 12.42
CA GLY A 402 -19.16 4.38 12.22
C GLY A 402 -18.01 4.47 11.24
N SER A 403 -16.96 3.69 11.53
CA SER A 403 -15.77 3.43 10.71
C SER A 403 -15.97 3.76 9.22
N LYS A 404 -15.45 4.92 8.79
CA LYS A 404 -15.22 5.18 7.36
C LYS A 404 -14.08 4.27 6.91
N ALA A 405 -14.28 3.50 5.84
CA ALA A 405 -13.18 2.83 5.16
C ALA A 405 -12.16 3.90 4.70
N PRO A 406 -10.84 3.64 4.78
CA PRO A 406 -9.84 4.55 4.22
C PRO A 406 -10.09 4.73 2.71
N THR A 407 -10.10 5.99 2.24
CA THR A 407 -10.10 6.29 0.80
C THR A 407 -8.90 5.62 0.13
N GLY A 408 -9.11 4.95 -1.00
CA GLY A 408 -8.09 4.17 -1.71
C GLY A 408 -8.11 2.66 -1.42
N THR A 409 -8.79 2.19 -0.36
CA THR A 409 -8.90 0.75 -0.10
C THR A 409 -10.05 0.10 -0.89
N PRO A 410 -9.89 -1.10 -1.47
CA PRO A 410 -10.98 -1.81 -2.13
C PRO A 410 -12.14 -2.08 -1.15
N VAL A 411 -13.31 -1.52 -1.45
CA VAL A 411 -14.52 -1.77 -0.66
C VAL A 411 -15.14 -3.09 -1.10
N GLU A 412 -15.40 -3.98 -0.14
CA GLU A 412 -16.08 -5.26 -0.40
C GLU A 412 -17.44 -5.04 -1.07
N GLY A 413 -17.64 -5.63 -2.25
CA GLY A 413 -18.86 -5.47 -3.05
C GLY A 413 -18.90 -4.22 -3.94
N CYS A 414 -17.85 -3.39 -3.98
CA CYS A 414 -17.75 -2.32 -4.98
C CYS A 414 -17.52 -2.92 -6.37
N TRP A 415 -18.40 -2.57 -7.31
CA TRP A 415 -18.36 -3.06 -8.69
C TRP A 415 -17.29 -2.34 -9.56
N PHE A 416 -16.83 -1.18 -9.10
CA PHE A 416 -15.98 -0.27 -9.88
C PHE A 416 -14.49 -0.28 -9.46
N CYS A 417 -14.13 -0.92 -8.35
CA CYS A 417 -12.73 -1.10 -7.99
C CYS A 417 -12.11 -2.17 -8.89
N LEU A 418 -11.23 -1.82 -9.82
CA LEU A 418 -10.54 -2.82 -10.65
C LEU A 418 -9.61 -3.72 -9.81
N SER A 419 -9.22 -3.28 -8.62
CA SER A 419 -8.50 -4.08 -7.62
C SER A 419 -9.37 -5.19 -7.00
N ASN A 420 -10.68 -5.20 -7.26
CA ASN A 420 -11.59 -6.29 -6.86
C ASN A 420 -11.50 -7.42 -7.90
N PRO A 421 -11.14 -8.66 -7.52
CA PRO A 421 -11.01 -9.79 -8.47
C PRO A 421 -12.34 -10.18 -9.15
N ASN A 422 -13.47 -9.67 -8.67
CA ASN A 422 -14.79 -9.87 -9.27
C ASN A 422 -15.27 -8.66 -10.10
N ALA A 423 -14.41 -7.68 -10.39
CA ALA A 423 -14.75 -6.53 -11.21
C ALA A 423 -15.10 -6.96 -12.65
N ASP A 424 -16.17 -6.37 -13.20
CA ASP A 424 -16.60 -6.65 -14.57
C ASP A 424 -15.74 -5.84 -15.55
N VAL A 425 -14.67 -6.47 -16.04
CA VAL A 425 -13.69 -5.84 -16.92
C VAL A 425 -14.12 -5.77 -18.39
N ASN A 426 -15.27 -6.37 -18.74
CA ASN A 426 -15.70 -6.49 -20.15
C ASN A 426 -16.07 -5.13 -20.79
N LEU A 427 -16.41 -4.14 -19.97
CA LEU A 427 -16.73 -2.79 -20.42
C LEU A 427 -15.51 -1.85 -20.43
N VAL A 428 -14.35 -2.32 -19.99
CA VAL A 428 -13.14 -1.48 -19.89
C VAL A 428 -12.55 -1.24 -21.28
N ALA A 429 -12.38 0.04 -21.63
CA ALA A 429 -11.83 0.50 -22.90
C ALA A 429 -10.33 0.82 -22.82
N SER A 430 -9.88 1.44 -21.72
CA SER A 430 -8.46 1.79 -21.48
C SER A 430 -8.17 1.79 -19.98
N ILE A 431 -6.97 1.37 -19.57
CA ILE A 431 -6.52 1.32 -18.17
C ILE A 431 -5.20 2.09 -18.06
N GLY A 432 -5.21 3.12 -17.21
CA GLY A 432 -4.03 3.91 -16.84
C GLY A 432 -3.35 3.40 -15.59
N GLU A 433 -2.47 4.21 -15.00
CA GLU A 433 -1.77 3.86 -13.77
C GLU A 433 -2.67 4.02 -12.54
N GLU A 434 -3.60 4.99 -12.56
CA GLU A 434 -4.41 5.39 -11.41
C GLU A 434 -5.92 5.39 -11.72
N SER A 435 -6.29 5.44 -12.99
CA SER A 435 -7.66 5.58 -13.49
C SER A 435 -7.88 4.82 -14.79
N TYR A 436 -9.13 4.59 -15.16
CA TYR A 436 -9.49 3.83 -16.34
C TYR A 436 -10.78 4.37 -16.98
N VAL A 437 -10.96 4.07 -18.26
CA VAL A 437 -12.15 4.38 -19.04
C VAL A 437 -12.94 3.11 -19.28
N ALA A 438 -14.23 3.12 -18.96
CA ALA A 438 -15.14 2.01 -19.23
C ALA A 438 -16.43 2.51 -19.89
N LEU A 439 -17.11 1.66 -20.65
CA LEU A 439 -18.40 1.96 -21.24
C LEU A 439 -19.50 1.86 -20.16
N ASP A 440 -20.47 2.76 -20.20
CA ASP A 440 -21.57 2.77 -19.24
C ASP A 440 -22.58 1.64 -19.51
N LYS A 441 -22.97 0.92 -18.45
CA LYS A 441 -23.99 -0.12 -18.55
C LYS A 441 -25.36 0.51 -18.71
N GLY A 442 -26.00 0.24 -19.84
CA GLY A 442 -27.21 0.96 -20.23
C GLY A 442 -26.92 2.39 -20.70
N ALA A 443 -25.86 2.61 -21.49
CA ALA A 443 -25.48 3.88 -22.07
C ALA A 443 -26.65 4.78 -22.57
N ILE A 444 -26.47 6.12 -22.54
CA ILE A 444 -27.41 7.11 -23.14
C ILE A 444 -27.15 7.29 -24.63
N THR A 445 -25.87 7.20 -25.02
CA THR A 445 -25.37 7.32 -26.39
C THR A 445 -24.34 6.22 -26.62
N ASP A 446 -24.02 5.88 -27.86
CA ASP A 446 -23.05 4.80 -28.14
C ASP A 446 -21.63 5.09 -27.60
N SER A 447 -21.33 6.36 -27.30
CA SER A 447 -20.07 6.82 -26.69
C SER A 447 -20.23 7.26 -25.23
N HIS A 448 -21.25 6.79 -24.50
CA HIS A 448 -21.38 7.06 -23.07
C HIS A 448 -20.33 6.23 -22.31
N VAL A 449 -19.34 6.92 -21.75
CA VAL A 449 -18.24 6.32 -20.99
C VAL A 449 -18.20 6.85 -19.57
N LEU A 450 -17.56 6.09 -18.72
CA LEU A 450 -17.22 6.42 -17.36
C LEU A 450 -15.70 6.57 -17.27
N VAL A 451 -15.23 7.66 -16.65
CA VAL A 451 -13.83 7.78 -16.20
C VAL A 451 -13.83 7.58 -14.70
N LEU A 452 -13.08 6.58 -14.24
CA LEU A 452 -13.07 6.14 -12.83
C LEU A 452 -11.64 5.98 -12.33
N PRO A 453 -11.37 6.19 -11.03
CA PRO A 453 -10.13 5.72 -10.42
C PRO A 453 -10.13 4.19 -10.26
N ILE A 454 -8.95 3.58 -10.31
CA ILE A 454 -8.74 2.14 -10.08
C ILE A 454 -9.10 1.77 -8.64
N GLU A 455 -8.63 2.57 -7.68
CA GLU A 455 -8.91 2.43 -6.26
C GLU A 455 -10.21 3.15 -5.84
N HIS A 456 -10.73 2.81 -4.64
CA HIS A 456 -11.99 3.37 -4.17
C HIS A 456 -11.83 4.79 -3.63
N PHE A 457 -12.16 5.78 -4.47
CA PHE A 457 -12.30 7.17 -4.03
C PHE A 457 -13.77 7.60 -4.11
N PRO A 458 -14.27 8.36 -3.12
CA PRO A 458 -15.68 8.73 -3.09
C PRO A 458 -16.09 9.84 -4.06
N SER A 459 -15.15 10.71 -4.44
CA SER A 459 -15.35 11.78 -5.42
C SER A 459 -14.03 12.30 -5.96
N SER A 460 -14.08 13.14 -6.99
CA SER A 460 -12.92 13.78 -7.60
C SER A 460 -12.14 14.66 -6.62
N LEU A 461 -12.81 15.21 -5.60
CA LEU A 461 -12.16 15.97 -4.52
C LEU A 461 -11.30 15.12 -3.60
N HIS A 462 -11.55 13.80 -3.52
CA HIS A 462 -10.85 12.87 -2.65
C HIS A 462 -9.74 12.08 -3.34
N LEU A 463 -9.62 12.18 -4.66
CA LEU A 463 -8.57 11.52 -5.44
C LEU A 463 -7.16 11.92 -4.96
N SER A 464 -6.16 11.08 -5.18
CA SER A 464 -4.77 11.54 -5.13
C SER A 464 -4.53 12.65 -6.18
N ALA A 465 -3.40 13.35 -6.10
CA ALA A 465 -3.05 14.33 -7.13
C ALA A 465 -2.79 13.65 -8.49
N SER A 466 -2.16 12.47 -8.47
CA SER A 466 -1.88 11.64 -9.66
C SER A 466 -3.16 11.13 -10.31
N ALA A 467 -4.06 10.51 -9.54
CA ALA A 467 -5.33 10.01 -10.06
C ALA A 467 -6.21 11.14 -10.63
N PHE A 468 -6.27 12.29 -9.96
CA PHE A 468 -6.98 13.45 -10.49
C PHE A 468 -6.36 13.97 -11.79
N ALA A 469 -5.03 14.08 -11.86
CA ALA A 469 -4.34 14.53 -13.06
C ALA A 469 -4.52 13.55 -14.24
N GLU A 470 -4.49 12.24 -13.99
CA GLU A 470 -4.74 11.23 -15.02
C GLU A 470 -6.20 11.24 -15.51
N MET A 471 -7.17 11.38 -14.62
CA MET A 471 -8.58 11.51 -15.01
C MET A 471 -8.81 12.75 -15.88
N GLU A 472 -8.19 13.89 -15.57
CA GLU A 472 -8.25 15.09 -16.43
C GLU A 472 -7.55 14.88 -17.79
N ARG A 473 -6.45 14.11 -17.84
CA ARG A 473 -5.82 13.70 -19.13
C ARG A 473 -6.79 12.85 -19.96
N TYR A 474 -7.50 11.88 -19.37
CA TYR A 474 -8.52 11.11 -20.07
C TYR A 474 -9.67 11.99 -20.57
N LEU A 475 -10.15 12.97 -19.77
CA LEU A 475 -11.17 13.92 -20.23
C LEU A 475 -10.68 14.75 -21.43
N SER A 476 -9.41 15.16 -21.43
CA SER A 476 -8.79 15.90 -22.55
C SER A 476 -8.69 15.03 -23.82
N ALA A 477 -8.28 13.78 -23.67
CA ALA A 477 -8.26 12.80 -24.75
C ALA A 477 -9.66 12.54 -25.34
N LEU A 478 -10.66 12.31 -24.48
CA LEU A 478 -12.05 12.12 -24.88
C LEU A 478 -12.62 13.35 -25.59
N ARG A 479 -12.28 14.56 -25.12
CA ARG A 479 -12.67 15.82 -25.78
C ARG A 479 -12.12 15.88 -27.20
N THR A 480 -10.86 15.49 -27.40
CA THR A 480 -10.22 15.46 -28.72
C THR A 480 -10.84 14.38 -29.63
N CYS A 481 -11.13 13.20 -29.07
CA CYS A 481 -11.80 12.10 -29.77
C CYS A 481 -13.23 12.47 -30.22
N PHE A 482 -14.00 13.18 -29.40
CA PHE A 482 -15.35 13.62 -29.79
C PHE A 482 -15.33 14.80 -30.76
N ALA A 483 -14.36 15.70 -30.63
CA ALA A 483 -14.18 16.81 -31.55
C ALA A 483 -13.89 16.33 -32.98
N SER A 484 -13.15 15.23 -33.17
CA SER A 484 -12.91 14.64 -34.49
C SER A 484 -14.19 14.10 -35.17
N GLN A 485 -15.26 13.90 -34.39
CA GLN A 485 -16.58 13.48 -34.86
C GLN A 485 -17.57 14.67 -34.97
N GLY A 486 -17.11 15.91 -34.79
CA GLY A 486 -17.95 17.10 -34.77
C GLY A 486 -18.90 17.17 -33.57
N LYS A 487 -18.54 16.51 -32.45
CA LYS A 487 -19.30 16.49 -31.21
C LYS A 487 -18.51 17.15 -30.07
N GLU A 488 -19.21 17.51 -29.01
CA GLU A 488 -18.60 18.12 -27.83
C GLU A 488 -18.83 17.29 -26.57
N LEU A 489 -17.89 17.41 -25.62
CA LEU A 489 -17.84 16.62 -24.40
C LEU A 489 -18.70 17.26 -23.29
N LEU A 490 -19.55 16.47 -22.66
CA LEU A 490 -20.32 16.84 -21.47
C LEU A 490 -20.04 15.82 -20.36
N VAL A 491 -19.78 16.29 -19.14
CA VAL A 491 -19.47 15.41 -18.01
C VAL A 491 -20.31 15.78 -16.80
N PHE A 492 -20.80 14.79 -16.06
CA PHE A 492 -21.29 15.04 -14.71
C PHE A 492 -20.61 14.12 -13.70
N GLU A 493 -20.53 14.62 -12.47
CA GLU A 493 -20.16 13.87 -11.28
C GLU A 493 -21.25 14.08 -10.23
N ARG A 494 -21.51 13.04 -9.43
CA ARG A 494 -22.39 13.14 -8.28
C ARG A 494 -21.75 12.45 -7.09
N PHE A 495 -21.52 13.22 -6.03
CA PHE A 495 -21.02 12.71 -4.77
C PHE A 495 -22.07 12.88 -3.67
N MET A 496 -22.51 11.75 -3.12
CA MET A 496 -23.34 11.66 -1.90
C MET A 496 -22.77 10.61 -0.94
N ASN A 497 -22.94 10.77 0.35
CA ASN A 497 -22.40 9.84 1.33
C ASN A 497 -23.45 8.77 1.67
N PHE A 498 -23.40 7.66 0.93
CA PHE A 498 -24.27 6.52 1.18
C PHE A 498 -23.77 5.69 2.37
N ARG A 499 -24.21 6.08 3.57
CA ARG A 499 -23.84 5.50 4.88
C ARG A 499 -24.06 3.99 5.04
N LYS A 500 -24.70 3.29 4.09
CA LYS A 500 -25.10 1.87 4.21
C LYS A 500 -24.53 0.92 3.14
N THR A 501 -23.86 1.39 2.10
CA THR A 501 -23.52 0.57 0.92
C THR A 501 -22.03 0.62 0.53
N GLY A 502 -21.14 0.90 1.49
CA GLY A 502 -19.71 0.92 1.20
C GLY A 502 -19.21 2.19 0.49
N GLY A 503 -20.02 3.24 0.43
CA GLY A 503 -19.64 4.53 -0.17
C GLY A 503 -19.91 4.62 -1.68
N ASN A 504 -19.84 5.85 -2.21
CA ASN A 504 -19.82 6.08 -3.66
C ASN A 504 -18.44 5.73 -4.21
N HIS A 505 -18.36 5.13 -5.40
CA HIS A 505 -17.12 5.12 -6.18
C HIS A 505 -17.16 6.32 -7.13
N CYS A 506 -16.08 7.09 -7.20
CA CYS A 506 -15.98 8.28 -8.02
C CYS A 506 -16.22 7.91 -9.49
N GLN A 507 -17.23 8.54 -10.10
CA GLN A 507 -17.66 8.27 -11.46
C GLN A 507 -17.87 9.58 -12.19
N LEU A 508 -17.00 9.86 -13.16
CA LEU A 508 -17.26 10.91 -14.13
C LEU A 508 -18.02 10.28 -15.29
N ASN A 509 -19.30 10.63 -15.41
CA ASN A 509 -20.16 10.17 -16.51
C ASN A 509 -19.94 11.11 -17.68
N VAL A 510 -19.55 10.57 -18.85
CA VAL A 510 -19.10 11.35 -20.01
C VAL A 510 -19.91 10.97 -21.23
N ILE A 511 -20.59 11.94 -21.84
CA ILE A 511 -21.24 11.77 -23.15
C ILE A 511 -20.68 12.75 -24.19
N SER A 512 -20.97 12.45 -25.45
CA SER A 512 -20.82 13.39 -26.55
C SER A 512 -22.17 13.94 -26.95
N VAL A 513 -22.24 15.24 -27.23
CA VAL A 513 -23.46 15.94 -27.69
C VAL A 513 -23.19 16.71 -28.98
N SER A 514 -24.24 17.01 -29.74
CA SER A 514 -24.11 17.86 -30.93
C SER A 514 -23.75 19.30 -30.54
N ALA A 515 -23.07 20.03 -31.42
CA ALA A 515 -22.76 21.45 -31.21
C ALA A 515 -24.01 22.31 -30.90
N LYS A 516 -25.17 21.96 -31.49
CA LYS A 516 -26.45 22.63 -31.20
C LYS A 516 -26.88 22.42 -29.75
N ALA A 517 -26.74 21.20 -29.23
CA ALA A 517 -27.06 20.90 -27.84
C ALA A 517 -26.03 21.51 -26.87
N ALA A 518 -24.75 21.52 -27.26
CA ALA A 518 -23.67 22.14 -26.48
C ALA A 518 -23.91 23.62 -26.20
N ALA A 519 -24.32 24.39 -27.21
CA ALA A 519 -24.64 25.82 -27.08
C ALA A 519 -25.77 26.12 -26.07
N GLY A 520 -26.70 25.17 -25.87
CA GLY A 520 -27.83 25.30 -24.93
C GLY A 520 -27.65 24.52 -23.63
N ALA A 521 -26.47 23.95 -23.36
CA ALA A 521 -26.28 22.99 -22.28
C ALA A 521 -26.53 23.59 -20.89
N ALA A 522 -25.98 24.78 -20.60
CA ALA A 522 -26.18 25.47 -19.33
C ALA A 522 -27.67 25.77 -19.05
N ALA A 523 -28.35 26.42 -20.01
CA ALA A 523 -29.77 26.76 -19.88
C ALA A 523 -30.67 25.52 -19.73
N THR A 524 -30.33 24.43 -20.41
CA THR A 524 -31.05 23.15 -20.27
C THR A 524 -30.87 22.56 -18.88
N ALA A 525 -29.64 22.55 -18.36
CA ALA A 525 -29.32 22.05 -17.03
C ALA A 525 -30.00 22.89 -15.93
N GLU A 526 -29.99 24.23 -16.06
CA GLU A 526 -30.67 25.14 -15.15
C GLU A 526 -32.19 24.92 -15.15
N LYS A 527 -32.81 24.79 -16.32
CA LYS A 527 -34.25 24.51 -16.43
C LYS A 527 -34.61 23.15 -15.79
N ALA A 528 -33.78 22.13 -16.00
CA ALA A 528 -33.96 20.84 -15.36
C ALA A 528 -33.81 20.93 -13.83
N ALA A 529 -32.82 21.68 -13.35
CA ALA A 529 -32.59 21.92 -11.92
C ALA A 529 -33.81 22.60 -11.28
N GLN A 530 -34.34 23.65 -11.91
CA GLN A 530 -35.55 24.35 -11.46
C GLN A 530 -36.75 23.40 -11.33
N GLY A 531 -36.91 22.45 -12.26
CA GLY A 531 -37.97 21.44 -12.20
C GLY A 531 -37.89 20.54 -10.95
N HIS A 532 -36.71 20.38 -10.37
CA HIS A 532 -36.46 19.64 -9.12
C HIS A 532 -36.25 20.56 -7.91
N SER A 533 -36.51 21.87 -8.04
CA SER A 533 -36.22 22.88 -7.00
C SER A 533 -34.75 22.95 -6.58
N LEU A 534 -33.83 22.62 -7.50
CA LEU A 534 -32.39 22.70 -7.33
C LEU A 534 -31.84 24.00 -7.95
N SER A 535 -30.68 24.44 -7.48
CA SER A 535 -29.96 25.59 -8.03
C SER A 535 -28.54 25.22 -8.43
N LEU A 536 -28.20 25.42 -9.70
CA LEU A 536 -26.84 25.29 -10.20
C LEU A 536 -26.14 26.65 -10.11
N GLN A 537 -24.93 26.68 -9.56
CA GLN A 537 -24.10 27.87 -9.49
C GLN A 537 -22.76 27.65 -10.22
N PRO A 538 -22.20 28.67 -10.88
CA PRO A 538 -20.89 28.56 -11.52
C PRO A 538 -19.78 28.38 -10.48
N VAL A 539 -18.78 27.57 -10.81
CA VAL A 539 -17.54 27.46 -10.00
C VAL A 539 -16.58 28.59 -10.41
N PRO A 540 -16.23 29.53 -9.51
CA PRO A 540 -15.36 30.67 -9.83
C PRO A 540 -13.97 30.21 -10.30
N GLY A 541 -13.37 30.90 -11.27
CA GLY A 541 -12.00 30.60 -11.73
C GLY A 541 -11.87 29.36 -12.63
N ALA A 542 -12.93 28.57 -12.82
CA ALA A 542 -12.95 27.47 -13.79
C ALA A 542 -13.14 27.99 -15.23
N SER A 543 -12.11 28.67 -15.77
CA SER A 543 -12.05 29.02 -17.19
C SER A 543 -11.05 28.10 -17.93
N LYS A 544 -11.19 28.01 -19.26
CA LYS A 544 -10.52 27.03 -20.15
C LYS A 544 -9.08 26.67 -19.73
N GLY A 545 -8.89 25.43 -19.28
CA GLY A 545 -7.58 24.80 -19.16
C GLY A 545 -6.99 24.71 -17.75
N GLU A 546 -7.59 25.32 -16.73
CA GLU A 546 -7.12 25.17 -15.35
C GLU A 546 -7.91 24.09 -14.58
N PRO A 547 -7.23 23.21 -13.82
CA PRO A 547 -7.91 22.15 -13.07
C PRO A 547 -8.76 22.75 -11.94
N GLY A 548 -10.08 22.76 -12.11
CA GLY A 548 -11.06 23.40 -11.20
C GLY A 548 -11.24 22.73 -9.84
N ARG A 549 -10.32 21.86 -9.40
CA ARG A 549 -10.44 21.07 -8.16
C ARG A 549 -10.45 21.92 -6.89
N GLU A 550 -9.55 22.90 -6.82
CA GLU A 550 -9.44 23.75 -5.63
C GLU A 550 -10.58 24.77 -5.58
N ALA A 551 -10.95 25.33 -6.74
CA ALA A 551 -12.13 26.18 -6.85
C ALA A 551 -13.41 25.44 -6.45
N LEU A 552 -13.57 24.18 -6.86
CA LEU A 552 -14.69 23.34 -6.42
C LEU A 552 -14.66 23.12 -4.91
N ARG A 553 -13.50 22.82 -4.32
CA ARG A 553 -13.31 22.66 -2.87
C ARG A 553 -13.69 23.93 -2.10
N GLN A 554 -13.45 25.11 -2.64
CA GLN A 554 -13.88 26.36 -2.00
C GLN A 554 -15.41 26.51 -1.97
N VAL A 555 -16.12 26.01 -2.99
CA VAL A 555 -17.58 26.12 -3.07
C VAL A 555 -18.29 25.06 -2.22
N VAL A 556 -17.79 23.82 -2.19
CA VAL A 556 -18.47 22.68 -1.55
C VAL A 556 -17.80 22.21 -0.25
N ALA A 557 -16.62 22.74 0.08
CA ALA A 557 -15.76 22.27 1.17
C ALA A 557 -15.53 20.74 1.07
N ASN A 558 -15.99 20.00 2.08
CA ASN A 558 -15.98 18.53 2.11
C ASN A 558 -17.41 17.94 2.03
N GLY A 559 -18.38 18.73 1.54
CA GLY A 559 -19.78 18.37 1.45
C GLY A 559 -20.13 17.48 0.25
N GLU A 560 -21.37 17.02 0.21
CA GLU A 560 -21.97 16.33 -0.93
C GLU A 560 -22.23 17.33 -2.06
N PHE A 561 -22.16 16.90 -3.32
CA PHE A 561 -22.37 17.80 -4.45
C PHE A 561 -22.78 17.09 -5.73
N PHE A 562 -23.43 17.85 -6.61
CA PHE A 562 -23.57 17.55 -8.03
C PHE A 562 -22.73 18.54 -8.83
N LEU A 563 -21.95 18.03 -9.79
CA LEU A 563 -21.08 18.82 -10.66
C LEU A 563 -21.40 18.50 -12.12
N LEU A 564 -21.48 19.53 -12.96
CA LEU A 564 -21.60 19.46 -14.41
C LEU A 564 -20.45 20.24 -15.05
N LEU A 565 -19.64 19.57 -15.85
CA LEU A 565 -18.64 20.18 -16.72
C LEU A 565 -19.25 20.37 -18.10
N LEU A 566 -19.36 21.63 -18.50
CA LEU A 566 -19.94 22.04 -19.77
C LEU A 566 -18.93 21.93 -20.92
N PRO A 567 -19.41 21.86 -22.18
CA PRO A 567 -18.55 21.75 -23.36
C PRO A 567 -17.49 22.84 -23.51
N ASP A 568 -17.82 24.07 -23.10
CA ASP A 568 -16.93 25.23 -23.13
C ASP A 568 -15.83 25.19 -22.05
N GLY A 569 -15.87 24.19 -21.16
CA GLY A 569 -14.94 24.00 -20.05
C GLY A 569 -15.39 24.63 -18.73
N SER A 570 -16.49 25.39 -18.74
CA SER A 570 -17.08 25.94 -17.52
C SER A 570 -17.72 24.84 -16.66
N ARG A 571 -17.84 25.10 -15.35
CA ARG A 571 -18.37 24.14 -14.38
C ARG A 571 -19.54 24.74 -13.63
N LEU A 572 -20.64 23.99 -13.56
CA LEU A 572 -21.80 24.28 -12.73
C LEU A 572 -21.85 23.28 -11.58
N VAL A 573 -22.06 23.76 -10.36
CA VAL A 573 -22.12 22.92 -9.15
C VAL A 573 -23.41 23.20 -8.39
N HIS A 574 -23.93 22.18 -7.72
CA HIS A 574 -24.93 22.31 -6.69
C HIS A 574 -24.41 21.58 -5.43
N PRO A 575 -23.98 22.31 -4.39
CA PRO A 575 -23.70 21.71 -3.09
C PRO A 575 -25.00 21.12 -2.53
N ILE A 576 -24.96 19.84 -2.16
CA ILE A 576 -26.13 19.14 -1.61
C ILE A 576 -26.09 19.32 -0.09
N ALA A 577 -27.09 20.01 0.46
CA ALA A 577 -27.16 20.28 1.88
C ALA A 577 -27.50 19.01 2.68
N MET A 578 -27.10 18.98 3.96
CA MET A 578 -27.42 17.85 4.83
C MET A 578 -28.94 17.68 4.97
N GLY A 579 -29.46 16.53 4.52
CA GLY A 579 -30.89 16.22 4.56
C GLY A 579 -31.68 16.71 3.34
N GLU A 580 -31.03 17.36 2.37
CA GLU A 580 -31.63 17.71 1.08
C GLU A 580 -31.97 16.45 0.28
N ARG A 581 -33.14 16.43 -0.36
CA ARG A 581 -33.55 15.32 -1.22
C ARG A 581 -33.06 15.58 -2.64
N PHE A 582 -31.89 15.02 -2.97
CA PHE A 582 -31.35 15.11 -4.32
C PHE A 582 -31.82 13.94 -5.22
N PRO A 583 -32.35 14.20 -6.43
CA PRO A 583 -32.78 13.16 -7.36
C PRO A 583 -31.58 12.39 -7.93
N LEU A 584 -31.48 11.09 -7.63
CA LEU A 584 -30.33 10.26 -8.04
C LEU A 584 -30.09 10.25 -9.56
N ASN A 585 -31.15 10.32 -10.37
CA ASN A 585 -31.06 10.28 -11.82
C ASN A 585 -30.84 11.65 -12.47
N PHE A 586 -30.76 12.74 -11.70
CA PHE A 586 -30.72 14.11 -12.23
C PHE A 586 -29.66 14.33 -13.32
N GLY A 587 -28.41 13.94 -13.06
CA GLY A 587 -27.32 14.09 -14.05
C GLY A 587 -27.61 13.34 -15.36
N ARG A 588 -28.24 12.17 -15.24
CA ARG A 588 -28.60 11.31 -16.38
C ARG A 588 -29.81 11.87 -17.15
N GLU A 589 -30.77 12.47 -16.47
CA GLU A 589 -31.89 13.21 -17.07
C GLU A 589 -31.37 14.38 -17.92
N VAL A 590 -30.48 15.21 -17.37
CA VAL A 590 -29.85 16.34 -18.09
C VAL A 590 -29.10 15.85 -19.33
N MET A 591 -28.26 14.82 -19.17
CA MET A 591 -27.51 14.22 -20.27
C MET A 591 -28.41 13.63 -21.37
N ALA A 592 -29.45 12.89 -20.98
CA ALA A 592 -30.41 12.28 -21.91
C ALA A 592 -31.20 13.33 -22.70
N GLN A 593 -31.58 14.43 -22.06
CA GLN A 593 -32.23 15.54 -22.73
C GLN A 593 -31.30 16.21 -23.75
N LEU A 594 -30.04 16.47 -23.39
CA LEU A 594 -29.05 17.08 -24.28
C LEU A 594 -28.62 16.14 -25.42
N ALA A 595 -28.64 14.84 -25.19
CA ALA A 595 -28.42 13.82 -26.22
C ALA A 595 -29.62 13.64 -27.17
N GLY A 596 -30.77 14.28 -26.90
CA GLY A 596 -31.99 14.09 -27.67
C GLY A 596 -32.67 12.73 -27.47
N ALA A 597 -32.40 12.07 -26.33
CA ALA A 597 -32.89 10.74 -26.00
C ALA A 597 -33.47 10.69 -24.56
N PRO A 598 -34.48 11.50 -24.21
CA PRO A 598 -34.98 11.65 -22.84
C PRO A 598 -35.47 10.34 -22.22
N ASP A 599 -36.01 9.42 -23.03
CA ASP A 599 -36.46 8.10 -22.56
C ASP A 599 -35.32 7.23 -22.01
N ARG A 600 -34.08 7.54 -22.39
CA ARG A 600 -32.87 6.87 -21.91
C ARG A 600 -32.40 7.37 -20.54
N ALA A 601 -33.09 8.31 -19.90
CA ALA A 601 -32.79 8.77 -18.54
C ALA A 601 -32.89 7.65 -17.47
N ASP A 602 -33.71 6.62 -17.71
CA ASP A 602 -33.77 5.40 -16.89
C ASP A 602 -32.86 4.30 -17.47
N TRP A 603 -31.83 3.90 -16.72
CA TRP A 603 -30.75 3.05 -17.25
C TRP A 603 -31.24 1.62 -17.45
N LYS A 604 -32.23 1.19 -16.66
CA LYS A 604 -32.81 -0.14 -16.76
C LYS A 604 -33.51 -0.36 -18.11
N LYS A 605 -34.01 0.71 -18.72
CA LYS A 605 -34.62 0.68 -20.06
C LYS A 605 -33.60 0.66 -21.20
N CYS A 606 -32.32 0.88 -20.89
CA CYS A 606 -31.24 0.99 -21.87
C CYS A 606 -30.35 -0.25 -21.93
N MET A 607 -30.67 -1.29 -21.15
CA MET A 607 -29.88 -2.51 -21.06
C MET A 607 -29.91 -3.27 -22.40
N ILE A 608 -28.73 -3.68 -22.86
CA ILE A 608 -28.53 -4.48 -24.06
C ILE A 608 -27.89 -5.82 -23.68
N SER A 609 -27.79 -6.75 -24.63
CA SER A 609 -27.18 -8.05 -24.36
C SER A 609 -25.66 -7.93 -24.13
N PRO A 610 -25.03 -8.86 -23.37
CA PRO A 610 -23.57 -8.84 -23.16
C PRO A 610 -22.76 -8.85 -24.46
N ASP A 611 -23.24 -9.51 -25.52
CA ASP A 611 -22.57 -9.55 -26.82
C ASP A 611 -22.63 -8.18 -27.53
N GLU A 612 -23.75 -7.47 -27.43
CA GLU A 612 -23.88 -6.10 -27.92
C GLU A 612 -23.03 -5.11 -27.09
N GLU A 613 -22.92 -5.33 -25.77
CA GLU A 613 -22.03 -4.56 -24.90
C GLU A 613 -20.55 -4.74 -25.32
N ALA A 614 -20.12 -5.99 -25.53
CA ALA A 614 -18.76 -6.31 -25.97
C ALA A 614 -18.46 -5.71 -27.35
N SER A 615 -19.39 -5.84 -28.31
CA SER A 615 -19.24 -5.25 -29.66
C SER A 615 -19.11 -3.73 -29.61
N ARG A 616 -19.91 -3.07 -28.76
CA ARG A 616 -19.83 -1.62 -28.56
C ARG A 616 -18.50 -1.21 -27.92
N THR A 617 -18.03 -1.94 -26.93
CA THR A 617 -16.73 -1.69 -26.27
C THR A 617 -15.57 -1.80 -27.26
N GLU A 618 -15.54 -2.84 -28.09
CA GLU A 618 -14.49 -3.01 -29.11
C GLU A 618 -14.55 -1.92 -30.19
N SER A 619 -15.76 -1.54 -30.62
CA SER A 619 -15.92 -0.41 -31.53
C SER A 619 -15.38 0.88 -30.92
N PHE A 620 -15.72 1.18 -29.66
CA PHE A 620 -15.20 2.36 -28.97
C PHE A 620 -13.67 2.32 -28.83
N LYS A 621 -13.08 1.19 -28.43
CA LYS A 621 -11.61 1.01 -28.33
C LYS A 621 -10.92 1.34 -29.64
N ALA A 622 -11.43 0.84 -30.76
CA ALA A 622 -10.84 1.09 -32.08
C ALA A 622 -10.84 2.59 -32.43
N HIS A 623 -11.94 3.30 -32.12
CA HIS A 623 -12.06 4.74 -32.38
C HIS A 623 -11.25 5.59 -31.39
N PHE A 624 -11.19 5.20 -30.12
CA PHE A 624 -10.50 5.95 -29.07
C PHE A 624 -8.99 5.73 -29.11
N LYS A 625 -8.52 4.60 -29.67
CA LYS A 625 -7.11 4.22 -29.71
C LYS A 625 -6.19 5.40 -30.03
N PRO A 626 -6.32 6.17 -31.12
CA PRO A 626 -5.38 7.25 -31.48
C PRO A 626 -5.28 8.39 -30.46
N TYR A 627 -6.22 8.50 -29.53
CA TYR A 627 -6.31 9.54 -28.51
C TYR A 627 -5.97 9.02 -27.12
N ASP A 628 -5.83 7.71 -26.96
CA ASP A 628 -5.59 7.07 -25.67
C ASP A 628 -4.26 7.54 -25.07
N ILE A 629 -4.29 7.92 -23.79
CA ILE A 629 -3.13 8.47 -23.09
C ILE A 629 -2.13 7.39 -22.67
N MET A 630 -2.49 6.11 -22.83
CA MET A 630 -1.70 4.94 -22.44
C MET A 630 -1.01 4.24 -23.62
N GLN A 631 -0.86 4.94 -24.76
CA GLN A 631 -0.11 4.46 -25.92
C GLN A 631 1.39 4.41 -25.74
#